data_AF-A0A4Q3EGK3-F1
#
_entry.id   AF-A0A4Q3EGK3-F1
#
_cell.length_a   1.000
_cell.length_b   1.000
_cell.length_c   1.000
_cell.angle_alpha   90.00
_cell.angle_beta   90.00
_cell.angle_gamma   90.00
#
_symmetry.space_group_name_H-M   'P 1'
#
loop_
_entity.id
_entity.type
_entity.pdbx_description
1 polymer ?
#
loop_
_entity_poly.entity_id
_entity_poly.type
_entity_poly.pdbx_seq_one_letter_code
_entity_poly.pdbx_strand_id
1 'polypeptide(L)'
;MRLQIWMPATIACLLSIAACKQQPTERLNRVVVLPNYPSGSAVELLHNKLSLMGDDASWLLHLDTALTVTDSLQLFFNTPRRLRKDQKPDLEAMTQFRMRGRDQLLLVGSGSADSLRNKAVLINADSIQTIDLSTFYNRLKKEGIRDLNIEGLAAYQGGMILTSRGNKGFRKNLLVFTSRDFFYRQDSANISITSVGVQTDTAFFN
;
A
#
# COMPACT_ATOMS: atom_id res chain seq x y z
N MET A 1 38.05 -50.07 23.99
CA MET A 1 38.66 -49.12 24.95
C MET A 1 37.78 -47.88 24.98
N ARG A 2 36.91 -47.76 25.99
CA ARG A 2 36.05 -46.59 26.21
C ARG A 2 36.75 -45.68 27.20
N LEU A 3 37.02 -44.44 26.82
CA LEU A 3 37.49 -43.40 27.73
C LEU A 3 36.34 -42.41 27.96
N GLN A 4 35.67 -42.54 29.11
CA GLN A 4 34.84 -41.50 29.69
C GLN A 4 35.75 -40.62 30.56
N ILE A 5 35.74 -39.31 30.33
CA ILE A 5 36.29 -38.33 31.27
C ILE A 5 35.15 -37.38 31.62
N TRP A 6 34.89 -37.23 32.91
CA TRP A 6 33.94 -36.30 33.50
C TRP A 6 34.70 -35.14 34.18
N MET A 7 34.12 -33.94 34.02
CA MET A 7 34.19 -32.73 34.86
C MET A 7 35.43 -31.82 34.79
N PRO A 8 35.31 -30.50 35.12
CA PRO A 8 34.19 -29.84 35.81
C PRO A 8 33.56 -28.62 35.12
N ALA A 9 32.41 -28.23 35.69
CA ALA A 9 31.73 -26.96 35.48
C ALA A 9 32.60 -25.76 35.88
N THR A 10 32.12 -24.58 35.47
CA THR A 10 32.55 -23.22 35.90
C THR A 10 33.74 -22.61 35.15
N ILE A 11 33.47 -22.11 33.94
CA ILE A 11 33.96 -20.78 33.55
C ILE A 11 32.72 -19.91 33.38
N ALA A 12 32.60 -18.97 34.33
CA ALA A 12 31.57 -17.97 34.37
C ALA A 12 31.77 -16.95 33.23
N CYS A 13 30.64 -16.44 32.75
CA CYS A 13 30.38 -15.02 32.51
C CYS A 13 31.40 -14.26 31.64
N LEU A 14 31.03 -13.95 30.39
CA LEU A 14 31.21 -12.64 29.71
C LEU A 14 31.03 -12.78 28.19
N LEU A 15 29.81 -13.07 27.73
CA LEU A 15 29.39 -12.83 26.33
C LEU A 15 27.97 -12.25 26.25
N SER A 16 27.55 -11.54 27.28
CA SER A 16 26.51 -10.53 27.19
C SER A 16 27.20 -9.17 27.04
N ILE A 17 26.53 -8.22 26.37
CA ILE A 17 26.91 -6.80 26.14
C ILE A 17 28.07 -6.50 25.17
N ALA A 18 27.89 -6.82 23.88
CA ALA A 18 28.44 -5.99 22.79
C ALA A 18 27.62 -5.96 21.48
N ALA A 19 26.42 -6.55 21.44
CA ALA A 19 25.44 -6.15 20.43
C ALA A 19 24.76 -4.88 20.93
N CYS A 20 25.49 -3.76 20.87
CA CYS A 20 24.87 -2.44 20.94
C CYS A 20 23.81 -2.43 19.84
N LYS A 21 22.54 -2.57 20.20
CA LYS A 21 21.42 -2.21 19.34
C LYS A 21 21.60 -0.72 19.08
N GLN A 22 22.36 -0.35 18.06
CA GLN A 22 22.12 0.91 17.37
C GLN A 22 20.68 0.78 16.87
N GLN A 23 19.75 1.27 17.68
CA GLN A 23 18.43 1.59 17.17
C GLN A 23 18.71 2.58 16.04
N PRO A 24 18.35 2.26 14.79
CA PRO A 24 18.43 3.26 13.75
C PRO A 24 17.62 4.44 14.24
N THR A 25 18.29 5.56 14.49
CA THR A 25 17.61 6.81 14.79
C THR A 25 16.99 7.25 13.48
N GLU A 26 15.74 6.86 13.27
CA GLU A 26 14.91 7.37 12.18
C GLU A 26 14.86 8.89 12.32
N ARG A 27 15.73 9.57 11.56
CA ARG A 27 15.83 11.01 11.55
C ARG A 27 15.08 11.50 10.32
N LEU A 28 14.16 12.43 10.53
CA LEU A 28 13.58 13.18 9.42
C LEU A 28 14.71 13.96 8.73
N ASN A 29 15.14 13.45 7.58
CA ASN A 29 16.29 14.00 6.87
C ASN A 29 15.91 15.25 6.06
N ARG A 30 14.69 15.29 5.50
CA ARG A 30 14.25 16.37 4.61
C ARG A 30 12.72 16.45 4.55
N VAL A 31 12.21 17.68 4.43
CA VAL A 31 10.82 17.99 4.10
C VAL A 31 10.82 18.87 2.86
N VAL A 32 9.98 18.54 1.87
CA VAL A 32 9.74 19.36 0.69
C VAL A 32 8.25 19.62 0.58
N VAL A 33 7.88 20.88 0.40
CA VAL A 33 6.49 21.28 0.17
C VAL A 33 6.29 21.45 -1.33
N LEU A 34 5.27 20.79 -1.87
CA LEU A 34 4.84 20.95 -3.26
C LEU A 34 3.61 21.87 -3.28
N PRO A 35 3.77 23.20 -3.37
CA PRO A 35 2.69 24.16 -3.08
C PRO A 35 1.49 24.04 -4.03
N ASN A 36 1.72 23.51 -5.23
CA ASN A 36 0.71 23.35 -6.26
C ASN A 36 0.26 21.88 -6.43
N TYR A 37 0.54 21.00 -5.47
CA TYR A 37 0.07 19.62 -5.51
C TYR A 37 -0.94 19.37 -4.39
N PRO A 38 -2.11 18.78 -4.68
CA PRO A 38 -3.26 18.92 -3.77
C PRO A 38 -3.22 18.01 -2.54
N SER A 39 -2.65 16.80 -2.65
CA SER A 39 -2.46 15.84 -1.55
C SER A 39 -1.42 14.77 -1.91
N GLY A 40 -1.01 13.93 -0.97
CA GLY A 40 -0.08 12.82 -1.19
C GLY A 40 -0.52 11.57 -0.44
N SER A 41 -1.40 10.78 -1.07
CA SER A 41 -2.04 9.61 -0.46
C SER A 41 -1.30 8.30 -0.75
N ALA A 42 -0.67 8.19 -1.91
CA ALA A 42 0.07 6.98 -2.30
C ALA A 42 1.45 7.34 -2.88
N VAL A 43 2.46 6.57 -2.52
CA VAL A 43 3.84 6.71 -3.01
C VAL A 43 4.42 5.33 -3.33
N GLU A 44 5.16 5.22 -4.43
CA GLU A 44 5.82 3.98 -4.85
C GLU A 44 7.14 4.26 -5.55
N LEU A 45 8.18 3.49 -5.25
CA LEU A 45 9.49 3.59 -5.91
C LEU A 45 9.53 2.73 -7.18
N LEU A 46 9.50 3.36 -8.35
CA LEU A 46 9.56 2.70 -9.67
C LEU A 46 10.79 3.20 -10.44
N HIS A 47 11.67 2.28 -10.86
CA HIS A 47 12.87 2.59 -11.66
C HIS A 47 13.73 3.77 -11.11
N ASN A 48 13.97 3.79 -9.80
CA ASN A 48 14.70 4.85 -9.09
C ASN A 48 14.01 6.24 -9.10
N LYS A 49 12.70 6.27 -9.36
CA LYS A 49 11.84 7.46 -9.23
C LYS A 49 10.72 7.16 -8.25
N LEU A 50 10.32 8.16 -7.47
CA LEU A 50 9.15 8.09 -6.60
C LEU A 50 7.93 8.55 -7.39
N SER A 51 6.98 7.65 -7.61
CA SER A 51 5.65 8.00 -8.11
C SER A 51 4.79 8.44 -6.95
N LEU A 52 4.14 9.60 -7.05
CA LEU A 52 3.33 10.21 -5.99
C LEU A 52 1.94 10.54 -6.52
N MET A 53 0.89 10.00 -5.88
CA MET A 53 -0.50 10.27 -6.19
C MET A 53 -1.24 10.86 -4.99
N GLY A 54 -2.05 11.88 -5.21
CA GLY A 54 -3.02 12.38 -4.24
C GLY A 54 -4.42 11.83 -4.53
N ASP A 55 -5.22 11.55 -3.49
CA ASP A 55 -6.62 11.11 -3.59
C ASP A 55 -7.52 12.06 -4.40
N ASP A 56 -7.18 13.34 -4.42
CA ASP A 56 -7.84 14.39 -5.19
C ASP A 56 -6.94 15.07 -6.24
N ALA A 57 -5.81 14.46 -6.59
CA ALA A 57 -4.97 14.92 -7.69
C ALA A 57 -5.48 14.39 -9.05
N SER A 58 -5.32 15.17 -10.12
CA SER A 58 -5.56 14.68 -11.49
C SER A 58 -4.32 14.19 -12.24
N TRP A 59 -3.14 14.36 -11.64
CA TRP A 59 -1.85 13.99 -12.20
C TRP A 59 -1.10 13.11 -11.21
N LEU A 60 -0.46 12.05 -11.70
CA LEU A 60 0.58 11.32 -11.00
C LEU A 60 1.89 12.09 -11.18
N LEU A 61 2.63 12.35 -10.11
CA LEU A 61 3.96 12.96 -10.19
C LEU A 61 5.05 11.90 -10.14
N HIS A 62 6.14 12.11 -10.87
CA HIS A 62 7.38 11.35 -10.72
C HIS A 62 8.48 12.26 -10.17
N LEU A 63 9.02 11.88 -9.01
CA LEU A 63 10.07 12.59 -8.34
C LEU A 63 11.37 11.80 -8.41
N ASP A 64 12.51 12.49 -8.41
CA ASP A 64 13.79 11.84 -8.12
C ASP A 64 13.91 11.54 -6.61
N THR A 65 15.00 10.86 -6.22
CA THR A 65 15.30 10.58 -4.80
C THR A 65 15.64 11.83 -3.99
N ALA A 66 15.84 12.97 -4.65
CA ALA A 66 15.98 14.27 -4.02
C ALA A 66 14.63 15.01 -3.89
N LEU A 67 13.50 14.32 -4.08
CA LEU A 67 12.14 14.85 -3.96
C LEU A 67 11.86 16.02 -4.93
N THR A 68 12.58 16.08 -6.05
CA THR A 68 12.35 17.04 -7.12
C THR A 68 11.39 16.43 -8.11
N VAL A 69 10.33 17.15 -8.50
CA VAL A 69 9.42 16.70 -9.56
C VAL A 69 10.19 16.70 -10.90
N THR A 70 10.33 15.51 -11.48
CA THR A 70 11.05 15.30 -12.76
C THR A 70 10.12 15.10 -13.94
N ASP A 71 8.91 14.60 -13.70
CA ASP A 71 7.90 14.31 -14.73
C ASP A 71 6.51 14.21 -14.08
N SER A 72 5.46 14.16 -14.90
CA SER A 72 4.10 13.95 -14.46
C SER A 72 3.23 13.32 -15.54
N LEU A 73 2.29 12.48 -15.13
CA LEU A 73 1.35 11.80 -16.00
C LEU A 73 -0.10 12.20 -15.66
N GLN A 74 -0.83 12.75 -16.63
CA GLN A 74 -2.23 13.09 -16.44
C GLN A 74 -3.08 11.80 -16.44
N LEU A 75 -3.80 11.55 -15.34
CA LEU A 75 -4.69 10.38 -15.24
C LEU A 75 -6.14 10.72 -15.60
N PHE A 76 -6.57 11.95 -15.33
CA PHE A 76 -7.93 12.42 -15.61
C PHE A 76 -7.89 13.66 -16.52
N PHE A 77 -8.46 13.51 -17.71
CA PHE A 77 -8.53 14.55 -18.73
C PHE A 77 -9.74 15.46 -18.52
N ASN A 78 -9.64 16.71 -18.97
CA ASN A 78 -10.70 17.73 -18.85
C ASN A 78 -11.12 18.01 -17.40
N THR A 79 -10.26 17.71 -16.42
CA THR A 79 -10.49 18.01 -15.00
C THR A 79 -9.51 19.07 -14.50
N PRO A 80 -9.89 19.85 -13.48
CA PRO A 80 -8.94 20.69 -12.76
C PRO A 80 -7.81 19.87 -12.14
N ARG A 81 -6.74 20.55 -11.70
CA ARG A 81 -5.63 19.90 -11.00
C ARG A 81 -6.06 19.19 -9.70
N ARG A 82 -7.01 19.79 -8.98
CA ARG A 82 -7.65 19.22 -7.79
C ARG A 82 -9.06 18.78 -8.16
N LEU A 83 -9.32 17.49 -8.07
CA LEU A 83 -10.65 16.91 -8.30
C LEU A 83 -11.61 17.34 -7.19
N ARG A 84 -12.87 17.53 -7.56
CA ARG A 84 -13.91 17.80 -6.56
C ARG A 84 -14.25 16.52 -5.79
N LYS A 85 -14.73 16.69 -4.56
CA LYS A 85 -15.05 15.58 -3.64
C LYS A 85 -16.06 14.57 -4.22
N ASP A 86 -17.02 15.05 -5.01
CA ASP A 86 -18.06 14.26 -5.68
C ASP A 86 -17.59 13.61 -6.99
N GLN A 87 -16.36 13.90 -7.43
CA GLN A 87 -15.79 13.43 -8.69
C GLN A 87 -14.49 12.64 -8.52
N LYS A 88 -13.91 12.61 -7.32
CA LYS A 88 -12.63 11.96 -7.08
C LYS A 88 -12.79 10.43 -6.96
N PRO A 89 -11.93 9.65 -7.65
CA PRO A 89 -11.87 8.19 -7.52
C PRO A 89 -11.17 7.74 -6.24
N ASP A 90 -10.57 8.66 -5.49
CA ASP A 90 -9.98 8.40 -4.17
C ASP A 90 -8.84 7.37 -4.25
N LEU A 91 -7.92 7.55 -5.20
CA LEU A 91 -6.76 6.68 -5.38
C LEU A 91 -5.79 6.82 -4.20
N GLU A 92 -5.94 5.95 -3.21
CA GLU A 92 -5.25 6.02 -1.92
C GLU A 92 -4.20 4.92 -1.72
N ALA A 93 -4.09 4.00 -2.68
CA ALA A 93 -3.11 2.93 -2.61
C ALA A 93 -2.50 2.65 -3.98
N MET A 94 -1.20 2.33 -4.00
CA MET A 94 -0.43 2.10 -5.21
C MET A 94 0.63 1.03 -4.98
N THR A 95 0.89 0.18 -5.98
CA THR A 95 2.03 -0.74 -5.97
C THR A 95 2.55 -0.98 -7.38
N GLN A 96 3.85 -1.19 -7.50
CA GLN A 96 4.44 -1.74 -8.71
C GLN A 96 4.44 -3.27 -8.65
N PHE A 97 4.29 -3.90 -9.81
CA PHE A 97 4.40 -5.35 -9.92
C PHE A 97 4.76 -5.76 -11.34
N ARG A 98 5.20 -7.01 -11.49
CA ARG A 98 5.48 -7.60 -12.79
C ARG A 98 4.46 -8.67 -13.15
N MET A 99 3.86 -8.55 -14.33
CA MET A 99 2.92 -9.51 -14.88
C MET A 99 3.17 -9.69 -16.38
N ARG A 100 3.20 -10.95 -16.85
CA ARG A 100 3.52 -11.30 -18.25
C ARG A 100 4.81 -10.64 -18.76
N GLY A 101 5.84 -10.58 -17.90
CA GLY A 101 7.15 -10.02 -18.24
C GLY A 101 7.24 -8.50 -18.27
N ARG A 102 6.15 -7.76 -18.01
CA ARG A 102 6.11 -6.29 -18.04
C ARG A 102 5.91 -5.71 -16.64
N ASP A 103 6.62 -4.63 -16.35
CA ASP A 103 6.42 -3.82 -15.16
C ASP A 103 5.13 -3.02 -15.32
N GLN A 104 4.34 -2.95 -14.25
CA GLN A 104 3.05 -2.29 -14.21
C GLN A 104 2.92 -1.54 -12.89
N LEU A 105 2.22 -0.41 -12.92
CA LEU A 105 1.86 0.35 -11.74
C LEU A 105 0.35 0.30 -11.58
N LEU A 106 -0.12 -0.24 -10.45
CA LEU A 106 -1.53 -0.32 -10.13
C LEU A 106 -1.85 0.66 -9.01
N LEU A 107 -2.78 1.57 -9.27
CA LEU A 107 -3.40 2.42 -8.28
C LEU A 107 -4.83 1.94 -8.05
N VAL A 108 -5.29 1.94 -6.80
CA VAL A 108 -6.65 1.54 -6.45
C VAL A 108 -7.32 2.60 -5.59
N GLY A 109 -8.60 2.80 -5.84
CA GLY A 109 -9.47 3.67 -5.08
C GLY A 109 -9.85 3.04 -3.74
N SER A 110 -10.19 3.88 -2.76
CA SER A 110 -10.48 3.43 -1.39
C SER A 110 -11.68 2.47 -1.27
N GLY A 111 -12.61 2.48 -2.24
CA GLY A 111 -13.83 1.66 -2.18
C GLY A 111 -14.86 2.10 -1.13
N SER A 112 -14.62 3.25 -0.50
CA SER A 112 -15.45 3.81 0.55
C SER A 112 -16.66 4.58 0.00
N ALA A 113 -17.82 4.48 0.67
CA ALA A 113 -19.06 5.28 0.50
C ALA A 113 -19.75 5.34 -0.89
N ASP A 114 -19.02 5.45 -2.00
CA ASP A 114 -19.51 5.70 -3.35
C ASP A 114 -18.85 4.73 -4.35
N SER A 115 -19.67 4.21 -5.27
CA SER A 115 -19.23 3.45 -6.44
C SER A 115 -18.11 4.13 -7.25
N LEU A 116 -18.05 5.46 -7.23
CA LEU A 116 -16.99 6.22 -7.89
C LEU A 116 -15.59 5.86 -7.39
N ARG A 117 -15.47 5.40 -6.14
CA ARG A 117 -14.21 4.99 -5.50
C ARG A 117 -13.86 3.52 -5.72
N ASN A 118 -14.72 2.76 -6.41
CA ASN A 118 -14.44 1.41 -6.85
C ASN A 118 -13.68 1.45 -8.19
N LYS A 119 -12.57 2.18 -8.26
CA LYS A 119 -11.79 2.32 -9.50
C LYS A 119 -10.36 1.88 -9.27
N ALA A 120 -9.75 1.32 -10.29
CA ALA A 120 -8.32 1.17 -10.40
C ALA A 120 -7.79 1.88 -11.64
N VAL A 121 -6.56 2.34 -11.56
CA VAL A 121 -5.78 2.81 -12.71
C VAL A 121 -4.58 1.89 -12.87
N LEU A 122 -4.52 1.20 -14.00
CA LEU A 122 -3.39 0.36 -14.39
C LEU A 122 -2.56 1.09 -15.43
N ILE A 123 -1.29 1.32 -15.11
CA ILE A 123 -0.34 2.00 -15.98
C ILE A 123 0.67 0.97 -16.47
N ASN A 124 0.77 0.85 -17.79
CA ASN A 124 1.80 0.13 -18.51
C ASN A 124 2.65 1.14 -19.29
N ALA A 125 3.78 0.70 -19.85
CA ALA A 125 4.65 1.54 -20.68
C ALA A 125 3.90 2.30 -21.80
N ASP A 126 2.90 1.65 -22.40
CA ASP A 126 2.22 2.15 -23.61
C ASP A 126 0.75 2.55 -23.38
N SER A 127 0.23 2.42 -22.15
CA SER A 127 -1.21 2.57 -21.91
C SER A 127 -1.57 2.90 -20.47
N ILE A 128 -2.64 3.67 -20.29
CA ILE A 128 -3.33 3.88 -19.02
C ILE A 128 -4.73 3.29 -19.15
N GLN A 129 -5.10 2.37 -18.26
CA GLN A 129 -6.42 1.75 -18.23
C GLN A 129 -7.12 2.08 -16.91
N THR A 130 -8.38 2.55 -16.99
CA THR A 130 -9.27 2.60 -15.82
C THR A 130 -10.08 1.32 -15.75
N ILE A 131 -10.17 0.71 -14.57
CA ILE A 131 -10.89 -0.55 -14.31
C ILE A 131 -11.90 -0.30 -13.19
N ASP A 132 -13.14 -0.75 -13.37
CA ASP A 132 -14.15 -0.77 -12.30
C ASP A 132 -13.90 -1.99 -11.39
N LEU A 133 -13.69 -1.75 -10.10
CA LEU A 133 -13.44 -2.76 -9.06
C LEU A 133 -14.70 -3.18 -8.29
N SER A 134 -15.89 -2.74 -8.72
CA SER A 134 -17.14 -2.96 -7.98
C SER A 134 -17.40 -4.44 -7.69
N THR A 135 -17.11 -5.34 -8.63
CA THR A 135 -17.29 -6.79 -8.41
C THR A 135 -16.40 -7.29 -7.27
N PHE A 136 -15.11 -6.97 -7.30
CA PHE A 136 -14.18 -7.41 -6.26
C PHE A 136 -14.50 -6.76 -4.90
N TYR A 137 -14.76 -5.45 -4.87
CA TYR A 137 -15.06 -4.73 -3.64
C TYR A 137 -16.38 -5.17 -3.00
N ASN A 138 -17.39 -5.52 -3.81
CA ASN A 138 -18.62 -6.12 -3.30
C ASN A 138 -18.39 -7.51 -2.70
N ARG A 139 -17.45 -8.30 -3.23
CA ARG A 139 -17.05 -9.56 -2.59
C ARG A 139 -16.39 -9.31 -1.23
N LEU A 140 -15.47 -8.35 -1.13
CA LEU A 140 -14.86 -7.98 0.17
C LEU A 140 -15.89 -7.56 1.22
N LYS A 141 -16.91 -6.78 0.80
CA LYS A 141 -18.03 -6.40 1.67
C LYS A 141 -18.85 -7.61 2.13
N LYS A 142 -19.11 -8.58 1.23
CA LYS A 142 -19.80 -9.83 1.55
C LYS A 142 -18.99 -10.73 2.49
N GLU A 143 -17.67 -10.71 2.39
CA GLU A 143 -16.74 -11.40 3.32
C GLU A 143 -16.64 -10.70 4.69
N GLY A 144 -17.36 -9.60 4.93
CA GLY A 144 -17.50 -8.97 6.24
C GLY A 144 -16.77 -7.64 6.42
N ILE A 145 -16.11 -7.11 5.37
CA ILE A 145 -15.52 -5.75 5.40
C ILE A 145 -16.63 -4.72 5.14
N ARG A 146 -17.45 -4.43 6.15
CA ARG A 146 -18.65 -3.58 6.00
C ARG A 146 -18.33 -2.18 5.47
N ASP A 147 -17.34 -1.53 6.07
CA ASP A 147 -16.89 -0.20 5.64
C ASP A 147 -15.50 -0.32 5.01
N LEU A 148 -15.47 -0.75 3.75
CA LEU A 148 -14.26 -0.87 2.96
C LEU A 148 -13.57 0.50 2.82
N ASN A 149 -12.28 0.56 3.10
CA ASN A 149 -11.48 1.78 3.00
C ASN A 149 -10.01 1.42 2.76
N ILE A 150 -9.67 1.14 1.49
CA ILE A 150 -8.32 0.73 1.07
C ILE A 150 -7.36 1.91 1.12
N GLU A 151 -6.30 1.79 1.92
CA GLU A 151 -5.24 2.82 2.08
C GLU A 151 -3.83 2.26 1.90
N GLY A 152 -3.73 1.03 1.43
CA GLY A 152 -2.45 0.41 1.11
C GLY A 152 -2.62 -0.77 0.18
N LEU A 153 -1.60 -0.96 -0.66
CA LEU A 153 -1.52 -2.01 -1.65
C LEU A 153 -0.05 -2.40 -1.77
N ALA A 154 0.24 -3.69 -1.72
CA ALA A 154 1.59 -4.20 -1.90
C ALA A 154 1.57 -5.49 -2.72
N ALA A 155 2.45 -5.57 -3.71
CA ALA A 155 2.73 -6.81 -4.41
C ALA A 155 3.75 -7.66 -3.66
N TYR A 156 3.55 -8.98 -3.69
CA TYR A 156 4.54 -9.97 -3.24
C TYR A 156 4.62 -11.11 -4.25
N GLN A 157 5.56 -12.05 -4.03
CA GLN A 157 5.83 -13.13 -4.99
C GLN A 157 4.58 -13.95 -5.34
N GLY A 158 3.68 -14.17 -4.39
CA GLY A 158 2.46 -14.97 -4.56
C GLY A 158 1.18 -14.21 -4.92
N GLY A 159 1.15 -12.88 -4.82
CA GLY A 159 -0.10 -12.14 -5.01
C GLY A 159 -0.03 -10.66 -4.64
N MET A 160 -1.18 -10.13 -4.21
CA MET A 160 -1.32 -8.77 -3.67
C MET A 160 -1.84 -8.81 -2.23
N ILE A 161 -1.47 -7.78 -1.48
CA ILE A 161 -2.04 -7.46 -0.17
C ILE A 161 -2.69 -6.09 -0.29
N LEU A 162 -3.98 -5.99 0.01
CA LEU A 162 -4.65 -4.72 0.22
C LEU A 162 -4.82 -4.49 1.72
N THR A 163 -4.68 -3.26 2.18
CA THR A 163 -4.91 -2.89 3.58
C THR A 163 -6.15 -2.01 3.68
N SER A 164 -7.15 -2.45 4.44
CA SER A 164 -8.32 -1.64 4.75
C SER A 164 -8.15 -0.99 6.11
N ARG A 165 -8.14 0.36 6.16
CA ARG A 165 -8.05 1.11 7.42
C ARG A 165 -9.40 1.12 8.12
N GLY A 166 -9.39 0.87 9.44
CA GLY A 166 -10.56 1.01 10.27
C GLY A 166 -11.05 2.46 10.36
N ASN A 167 -12.34 2.64 10.63
CA ASN A 167 -12.94 3.95 10.86
C ASN A 167 -13.91 3.90 12.06
N LYS A 168 -14.57 5.03 12.39
CA LYS A 168 -15.47 5.11 13.54
C LYS A 168 -16.62 4.08 13.52
N GLY A 169 -17.16 3.76 12.35
CA GLY A 169 -18.26 2.80 12.13
C GLY A 169 -17.81 1.34 11.97
N PHE A 170 -16.58 1.13 11.52
CA PHE A 170 -15.95 -0.18 11.39
C PHE A 170 -14.48 -0.13 11.83
N ARG A 171 -14.27 -0.23 13.15
CA ARG A 171 -12.95 -0.20 13.80
C ARG A 171 -12.24 -1.55 13.64
N LYS A 172 -11.84 -1.88 12.43
CA LYS A 172 -11.02 -3.05 12.12
C LYS A 172 -10.01 -2.70 11.04
N ASN A 173 -8.72 -2.89 11.36
CA ASN A 173 -7.66 -2.86 10.37
C ASN A 173 -7.49 -4.27 9.80
N LEU A 174 -7.59 -4.39 8.48
CA LEU A 174 -7.62 -5.70 7.82
C LEU A 174 -6.57 -5.76 6.71
N LEU A 175 -5.92 -6.92 6.58
CA LEU A 175 -5.19 -7.30 5.37
C LEU A 175 -6.09 -8.20 4.54
N VAL A 176 -6.09 -7.95 3.23
CA VAL A 176 -6.75 -8.78 2.22
C VAL A 176 -5.67 -9.34 1.31
N PHE A 177 -5.41 -10.63 1.42
CA PHE A 177 -4.54 -11.36 0.50
C PHE A 177 -5.35 -11.83 -0.69
N THR A 178 -4.86 -11.53 -1.90
CA THR A 178 -5.54 -11.91 -3.14
C THR A 178 -4.56 -12.24 -4.27
N SER A 179 -5.09 -12.72 -5.40
CA SER A 179 -4.27 -13.03 -6.57
C SER A 179 -3.69 -11.77 -7.21
N ARG A 180 -2.55 -11.90 -7.88
CA ARG A 180 -1.88 -10.78 -8.56
C ARG A 180 -2.76 -10.08 -9.59
N ASP A 181 -3.70 -10.81 -10.18
CA ASP A 181 -4.59 -10.38 -11.26
C ASP A 181 -6.04 -10.16 -10.80
N PHE A 182 -6.27 -9.92 -9.50
CA PHE A 182 -7.62 -9.81 -8.93
C PHE A 182 -8.52 -8.83 -9.68
N PHE A 183 -7.95 -7.74 -10.22
CA PHE A 183 -8.65 -6.70 -10.97
C PHE A 183 -9.19 -7.17 -12.33
N TYR A 184 -8.63 -8.24 -12.91
CA TYR A 184 -9.17 -8.89 -14.11
C TYR A 184 -10.06 -10.09 -13.79
N ARG A 185 -9.81 -10.80 -12.68
CA ARG A 185 -10.58 -11.99 -12.26
C ARG A 185 -11.43 -11.71 -11.03
N GLN A 186 -12.15 -10.58 -11.03
CA GLN A 186 -12.75 -10.03 -9.83
C GLN A 186 -13.77 -10.94 -9.15
N ASP A 187 -14.46 -11.78 -9.90
CA ASP A 187 -15.49 -12.72 -9.44
C ASP A 187 -14.91 -13.99 -8.79
N SER A 188 -13.69 -14.35 -9.16
CA SER A 188 -13.06 -15.63 -8.86
C SER A 188 -11.71 -15.51 -8.15
N ALA A 189 -11.16 -14.31 -8.02
CA ALA A 189 -9.92 -14.04 -7.31
C ALA A 189 -10.00 -14.58 -5.88
N ASN A 190 -8.95 -15.28 -5.44
CA ASN A 190 -8.85 -15.76 -4.06
C ASN A 190 -8.88 -14.57 -3.09
N ILE A 191 -9.58 -14.73 -1.97
CA ILE A 191 -9.65 -13.73 -0.91
C ILE A 191 -9.34 -14.44 0.41
N SER A 192 -8.33 -13.96 1.12
CA SER A 192 -8.07 -14.33 2.51
C SER A 192 -7.91 -13.07 3.33
N ILE A 193 -8.66 -12.96 4.43
CA ILE A 193 -8.74 -11.75 5.24
C ILE A 193 -8.21 -12.07 6.63
N THR A 194 -7.34 -11.19 7.15
CA THR A 194 -6.88 -11.25 8.54
C THR A 194 -6.89 -9.88 9.18
N SER A 195 -7.11 -9.84 10.48
CA SER A 195 -7.03 -8.60 11.27
C SER A 195 -5.58 -8.26 11.58
N VAL A 196 -5.28 -6.95 11.62
CA VAL A 196 -3.97 -6.43 12.05
C VAL A 196 -4.11 -5.71 13.38
N GLY A 197 -3.18 -6.01 14.29
CA GLY A 197 -3.12 -5.40 15.62
C GLY A 197 -3.95 -6.16 16.65
N VAL A 198 -3.54 -6.00 17.91
CA VAL A 198 -4.27 -6.52 19.09
C VAL A 198 -5.40 -5.59 19.54
N GLN A 199 -5.31 -4.30 19.18
CA GLN A 199 -6.38 -3.32 19.30
C GLN A 199 -6.91 -3.00 17.92
N THR A 200 -8.19 -3.28 17.69
CA THR A 200 -8.85 -2.97 16.42
C THR A 200 -9.28 -1.50 16.33
N ASP A 201 -9.02 -0.70 17.38
CA ASP A 201 -9.38 0.71 17.44
C ASP A 201 -8.24 1.60 16.91
N THR A 202 -8.48 2.27 15.79
CA THR A 202 -7.57 3.28 15.20
C THR A 202 -7.39 4.53 16.05
N ALA A 203 -8.16 4.70 17.14
CA ALA A 203 -8.04 5.84 18.05
C ALA A 203 -6.95 5.66 19.13
N PHE A 204 -6.39 4.46 19.29
CA PHE A 204 -5.38 4.17 20.30
C PHE A 204 -4.20 3.44 19.66
N PHE A 205 -3.10 4.15 19.49
CA PHE A 205 -1.78 3.55 19.33
C PHE A 205 -1.16 3.55 20.73
N ASN A 206 -1.10 2.39 21.37
CA ASN A 206 -0.29 2.21 22.58
C ASN A 206 1.18 2.01 22.20
#